data_AF-A0A7S0WC14-F1
#
_entry.id   AF-A0A7S0WC14-F1
#
_cell.length_a   1.000
_cell.length_b   1.000
_cell.length_c   1.000
_cell.angle_alpha   90.00
_cell.angle_beta   90.00
_cell.angle_gamma   90.00
#
_symmetry.space_group_name_H-M   'P 1'
#
loop_
_entity.id
_entity.type
_entity.pdbx_description
1 polymer ?
#
loop_
_entity_poly.entity_id
_entity_poly.type
_entity_poly.pdbx_seq_one_letter_code
_entity_poly.pdbx_strand_id
1 'polypeptide(L)'
;FSVAPDLARMVGSLFSTRGKLIGDLWGYCAVNRLISQEDSCEVRVDDSLLALLSSDGFPVPANKRVNFQALCEYVCAKKITVIPPIELKYKIRVGSTAPSKPDCYDIDMDVPNKHQNPTGPWLDKHNFGRD
;
A
#
# COMPACT_ATOMS: atom_id res chain seq x y z
N PHE A 1 -2.91 -2.74 -1.72
CA PHE A 1 -3.96 -2.36 -0.76
C PHE A 1 -4.30 -0.89 -0.94
N SER A 2 -5.55 -0.51 -0.72
CA SER A 2 -5.93 0.89 -0.56
C SER A 2 -5.54 1.32 0.86
N VAL A 3 -4.91 2.48 0.98
CA VAL A 3 -4.44 3.05 2.25
C VAL A 3 -5.50 4.03 2.76
N ALA A 4 -5.82 3.96 4.05
CA ALA A 4 -6.77 4.88 4.66
C ALA A 4 -6.34 6.35 4.43
N PRO A 5 -7.27 7.29 4.14
CA PRO A 5 -6.92 8.65 3.72
C PRO A 5 -5.97 9.38 4.67
N ASP A 6 -6.14 9.19 5.98
CA ASP A 6 -5.32 9.86 6.99
C ASP A 6 -3.88 9.33 6.98
N LEU A 7 -3.71 8.02 6.80
CA LEU A 7 -2.41 7.40 6.66
C LEU A 7 -1.78 7.77 5.31
N ALA A 8 -2.57 7.75 4.23
CA ALA A 8 -2.10 8.09 2.90
C ALA A 8 -1.53 9.52 2.82
N ARG A 9 -2.13 10.47 3.55
CA ARG A 9 -1.60 11.83 3.69
C ARG A 9 -0.25 11.89 4.39
N MET A 10 -0.02 10.98 5.34
CA MET A 10 1.22 10.92 6.11
C MET A 10 2.36 10.24 5.34
N VAL A 11 2.07 9.13 4.65
CA VAL A 11 3.08 8.35 3.91
C VAL A 11 3.20 8.75 2.43
N GLY A 12 2.30 9.60 1.94
CA GLY A 12 2.30 10.08 0.56
C GLY A 12 1.85 9.05 -0.49
N SER A 13 1.13 7.99 -0.10
CA SER A 13 0.76 6.89 -1.00
C SER A 13 -0.69 6.45 -0.76
N LEU A 14 -1.53 6.52 -1.79
CA LEU A 14 -2.92 6.03 -1.76
C LEU A 14 -3.02 4.51 -1.87
N PHE A 15 -2.07 3.92 -2.59
CA PHE A 15 -1.97 2.48 -2.77
C PHE A 15 -0.59 2.01 -2.32
N SER A 16 -0.54 0.87 -1.62
CA SER A 16 0.73 0.31 -1.18
C SER A 16 0.64 -1.19 -0.95
N THR A 17 1.80 -1.85 -0.93
CA THR A 17 1.95 -3.20 -0.35
C THR A 17 2.26 -3.07 1.13
N ARG A 18 2.09 -4.14 1.92
CA ARG A 18 2.43 -4.12 3.35
C ARG A 18 3.89 -3.75 3.58
N GLY A 19 4.81 -4.38 2.84
CA GLY A 19 6.25 -4.13 2.96
C GLY A 19 6.61 -2.69 2.60
N LYS A 20 6.08 -2.16 1.50
CA LYS A 20 6.30 -0.75 1.10
C LYS A 20 5.74 0.21 2.16
N LEU A 21 4.53 -0.03 2.66
CA LEU A 21 3.92 0.81 3.69
C LEU A 21 4.73 0.84 4.99
N ILE A 22 5.27 -0.31 5.42
CA ILE A 22 6.16 -0.39 6.60
C ILE A 22 7.42 0.45 6.36
N GLY A 23 8.01 0.35 5.17
CA GLY A 23 9.16 1.17 4.78
C GLY A 23 8.85 2.68 4.76
N ASP A 24 7.71 3.06 4.16
CA ASP A 24 7.25 4.44 4.09
C ASP A 24 6.98 5.01 5.51
N LEU A 25 6.39 4.20 6.39
CA LEU A 25 6.15 4.57 7.80
C LEU A 25 7.46 4.72 8.60
N TRP A 26 8.43 3.83 8.39
CA TRP A 26 9.76 3.97 8.98
C TRP A 26 10.46 5.24 8.48
N GLY A 27 10.37 5.52 7.17
CA GLY A 27 10.86 6.74 6.56
C GLY A 27 10.26 8.00 7.19
N TYR A 28 8.94 8.00 7.42
CA TYR A 28 8.26 9.07 8.15
C TYR A 28 8.84 9.26 9.56
N CYS A 29 8.99 8.18 10.34
CA CYS A 29 9.56 8.25 11.68
C CYS A 29 11.01 8.77 11.67
N ALA A 30 11.82 8.36 10.69
CA ALA A 30 13.20 8.80 10.55
C ALA A 30 13.31 10.29 10.21
N VAL A 31 12.54 10.77 9.22
CA VAL A 31 12.55 12.18 8.79
C VAL A 31 12.12 13.11 9.93
N ASN A 32 11.13 12.69 10.73
CA ASN A 32 10.62 13.45 11.86
C ASN A 32 11.38 13.21 13.18
N ARG A 33 12.50 12.47 13.15
CA ARG A 33 13.35 12.15 14.32
C ARG A 33 12.54 11.55 15.48
N LEU A 34 11.62 10.64 15.14
CA LEU A 34 10.74 9.97 16.10
C LEU A 34 11.35 8.67 16.64
N ILE A 35 12.35 8.12 15.96
CA ILE A 35 13.04 6.89 16.39
C ILE A 35 13.85 7.20 17.66
N SER A 36 13.71 6.37 18.68
CA SER A 36 14.46 6.51 19.93
C SER A 36 15.96 6.27 19.70
N GLN A 37 16.80 7.06 20.39
CA GLN A 37 18.26 6.91 20.32
C GLN A 37 18.78 5.74 21.18
N GLU A 38 18.00 5.33 22.18
CA GLU A 38 18.35 4.27 23.12
C GLU A 38 17.88 2.89 22.63
N ASP A 39 16.74 2.87 21.93
CA ASP A 39 16.13 1.65 21.39
C ASP A 39 15.55 1.92 19.99
N SER A 40 16.17 1.35 18.95
CA SER A 40 15.69 1.49 17.57
C SER A 40 14.34 0.82 17.32
N CYS A 41 13.87 -0.03 18.23
CA CYS A 41 12.55 -0.64 18.16
C CYS A 41 11.43 0.26 18.70
N GLU A 42 11.76 1.41 19.31
CA GLU A 42 10.78 2.36 19.82
C GLU A 42 10.68 3.62 18.97
N VAL A 43 9.44 4.09 18.78
CA VAL A 43 9.14 5.36 18.13
C VAL A 43 8.27 6.24 19.02
N ARG A 44 8.57 7.54 19.02
CA ARG A 44 7.75 8.57 19.66
C ARG A 44 6.54 8.87 18.79
N VAL A 45 5.36 8.84 19.40
CA VAL A 45 4.09 9.21 18.78
C VAL A 45 3.98 10.74 18.80
N ASP A 46 4.11 11.36 17.64
CA ASP A 46 3.85 12.78 17.44
C ASP A 46 2.34 13.07 17.33
N ASP A 47 1.95 14.33 17.21
CA ASP A 47 0.53 14.70 17.19
C ASP A 47 -0.20 14.16 15.94
N SER A 48 0.51 13.98 14.82
CA SER A 48 -0.07 13.44 13.58
C SER A 48 -0.34 11.94 13.70
N LEU A 49 0.62 11.16 14.23
CA LEU A 49 0.42 9.75 14.55
C LEU A 49 -0.61 9.60 15.65
N LEU A 50 -0.61 10.47 16.67
CA LEU A 50 -1.58 10.42 17.75
C LEU A 50 -3.01 10.61 17.22
N ALA A 51 -3.24 11.56 16.33
CA ALA A 51 -4.54 11.76 15.70
C ALA A 51 -4.98 10.51 14.91
N LEU A 52 -4.06 9.90 14.17
CA LEU A 52 -4.31 8.69 13.37
C LEU A 52 -4.62 7.45 14.23
N LEU A 53 -3.94 7.33 15.38
CA LEU A 53 -4.06 6.19 16.31
C LEU A 53 -5.26 6.33 17.25
N SER A 54 -5.57 7.56 17.67
CA SER A 54 -6.67 7.84 18.60
C SER A 54 -8.04 7.64 17.95
N SER A 55 -8.18 7.85 16.64
CA SER A 55 -9.44 7.65 15.92
C SER A 55 -9.98 6.22 16.04
N ASP A 56 -9.07 5.26 16.20
CA ASP A 56 -9.35 3.83 16.06
C ASP A 56 -8.97 3.05 17.34
N GLY A 57 -8.78 3.76 18.47
CA GLY A 57 -8.62 3.18 19.80
C GLY A 57 -7.30 2.45 20.06
N PHE A 58 -6.22 2.82 19.37
CA PHE A 58 -4.90 2.24 19.66
C PHE A 58 -4.39 2.67 21.04
N PRO A 59 -3.91 1.75 21.89
CA PRO A 59 -3.40 2.09 23.21
C PRO A 59 -2.05 2.81 23.10
N VAL A 60 -2.06 4.14 23.25
CA VAL A 60 -0.84 4.94 23.35
C VAL A 60 -0.50 5.16 24.83
N PRO A 61 0.67 4.70 25.30
CA PRO A 61 1.09 4.91 26.69
C PRO A 61 1.38 6.38 26.98
N ALA A 62 1.35 6.77 28.26
CA ALA A 62 1.50 8.15 28.70
C ALA A 62 2.85 8.80 28.30
N ASN A 63 3.90 8.00 28.14
CA ASN A 63 5.22 8.46 27.67
C ASN A 63 5.27 8.72 26.15
N LYS A 64 4.15 8.49 25.42
CA LYS A 64 4.03 8.61 23.97
C LYS A 64 5.09 7.82 23.20
N ARG A 65 5.59 6.70 23.75
CA ARG A 65 6.52 5.80 23.05
C ARG A 65 5.87 4.47 22.78
N VAL A 66 6.00 3.97 21.56
CA VAL A 66 5.40 2.71 21.14
C VAL A 66 6.42 1.87 20.42
N ASN A 67 6.32 0.55 20.55
CA ASN A 67 7.13 -0.36 19.77
C ASN A 67 6.74 -0.28 18.28
N PHE A 68 7.73 -0.14 17.41
CA PHE A 68 7.52 0.04 15.97
C PHE A 68 6.88 -1.18 15.31
N GLN A 69 7.17 -2.39 15.78
CA GLN A 69 6.53 -3.61 15.29
C GLN A 69 5.03 -3.59 15.61
N ALA A 70 4.66 -3.28 16.85
CA ALA A 70 3.26 -3.18 17.26
C ALA A 70 2.50 -2.10 16.46
N LEU A 71 3.15 -0.97 16.18
CA LEU A 71 2.61 0.07 15.31
C LEU A 71 2.37 -0.45 13.89
N CYS A 72 3.33 -1.18 13.30
CA CYS A 72 3.22 -1.76 11.97
C CYS A 72 2.09 -2.79 11.87
N GLU A 73 1.98 -3.67 12.85
CA GLU A 73 0.92 -4.68 12.94
C GLU A 73 -0.45 -4.01 12.98
N TYR A 74 -0.60 -2.96 13.81
CA TYR A 74 -1.83 -2.19 13.89
C TYR A 74 -2.18 -1.49 12.58
N VAL A 75 -1.22 -0.77 11.99
CA VAL A 75 -1.39 -0.07 10.71
C VAL A 75 -1.80 -1.04 9.60
N CYS A 76 -1.14 -2.18 9.50
CA CYS A 76 -1.45 -3.20 8.49
C CYS A 76 -2.81 -3.89 8.72
N ALA A 77 -3.27 -3.96 9.97
CA ALA A 77 -4.56 -4.57 10.31
C ALA A 77 -5.75 -3.61 10.14
N LYS A 78 -5.55 -2.31 10.39
CA LYS A 78 -6.66 -1.33 10.50
C LYS A 78 -6.66 -0.23 9.46
N LYS A 79 -5.50 0.13 8.90
CA LYS A 79 -5.37 1.31 8.03
C LYS A 79 -5.14 0.97 6.56
N ILE A 80 -5.28 -0.29 6.18
CA ILE A 80 -5.27 -0.74 4.79
C ILE A 80 -6.43 -1.69 4.50
N THR A 81 -6.97 -1.61 3.29
CA THR A 81 -8.06 -2.48 2.83
C THR A 81 -7.70 -3.08 1.47
N VAL A 82 -8.32 -4.23 1.17
CA VAL A 82 -8.18 -4.85 -0.16
C VAL A 82 -8.83 -3.92 -1.18
N ILE A 83 -8.15 -3.70 -2.31
CA ILE A 83 -8.70 -2.88 -3.40
C ILE A 83 -9.86 -3.67 -4.00
N PRO A 84 -11.06 -3.09 -4.10
CA PRO A 84 -12.20 -3.80 -4.68
C PRO A 84 -11.93 -4.17 -6.14
N PRO A 85 -12.52 -5.27 -6.64
CA PRO A 85 -12.43 -5.62 -8.06
C PRO A 85 -12.97 -4.50 -8.96
N ILE A 86 -12.47 -4.44 -10.20
CA ILE A 86 -12.99 -3.53 -11.21
C ILE A 86 -14.38 -4.04 -11.63
N GLU A 87 -15.41 -3.21 -11.45
CA GLU A 87 -16.79 -3.50 -11.87
C GLU A 87 -17.11 -2.82 -13.20
N LEU A 88 -17.39 -3.61 -14.24
CA LEU A 88 -17.83 -3.12 -15.55
C LEU A 88 -19.34 -3.31 -15.71
N LYS A 89 -20.08 -2.20 -15.81
CA LYS A 89 -21.54 -2.21 -16.04
C LYS A 89 -21.85 -1.85 -17.49
N TYR A 90 -21.95 -2.87 -18.33
CA TYR A 90 -22.27 -2.70 -19.76
C TYR A 90 -23.76 -2.88 -20.02
N LYS A 91 -24.41 -1.88 -20.66
CA LYS A 91 -25.81 -1.97 -21.07
C LYS A 91 -25.92 -2.20 -22.57
N ILE A 92 -26.44 -3.36 -22.95
CA ILE A 92 -26.72 -3.69 -24.35
C ILE A 92 -27.84 -2.78 -24.86
N ARG A 93 -27.56 -2.02 -25.92
CA ARG A 93 -28.57 -1.25 -26.66
C ARG A 93 -28.95 -2.03 -27.90
N VAL A 94 -30.23 -2.37 -28.03
CA VAL A 94 -30.74 -3.10 -29.20
C VAL A 94 -31.34 -2.05 -30.14
N GLY A 95 -30.66 -1.77 -31.26
CA GLY A 95 -31.03 -0.78 -32.28
C GLY A 95 -30.22 -1.00 -33.57
N SER A 96 -30.53 -0.28 -34.66
CA SER A 96 -29.93 -0.52 -35.99
C SER A 96 -28.48 -0.04 -36.14
N THR A 97 -28.02 0.86 -35.27
CA THR A 97 -26.65 1.37 -35.29
C THR A 97 -25.74 0.52 -34.42
N ALA A 98 -24.72 -0.08 -35.03
CA ALA A 98 -23.65 -0.78 -34.31
C ALA A 98 -22.96 0.15 -33.29
N PRO A 99 -22.49 -0.37 -32.16
CA PRO A 99 -21.67 0.40 -31.22
C PRO A 99 -20.43 0.90 -31.95
N SER A 100 -20.35 2.20 -32.18
CA SER A 100 -19.32 2.83 -33.02
C SER A 100 -18.03 3.16 -32.26
N LYS A 101 -18.02 2.96 -30.93
CA LYS A 101 -16.87 3.20 -30.07
C LYS A 101 -16.79 2.10 -29.00
N PRO A 102 -15.66 1.39 -28.87
CA PRO A 102 -15.43 0.51 -27.74
C PRO A 102 -15.29 1.34 -26.46
N ASP A 103 -15.80 0.82 -25.35
CA ASP A 103 -15.48 1.32 -24.02
C ASP A 103 -14.04 0.86 -23.70
N CYS A 104 -13.08 1.77 -23.81
CA CYS A 104 -11.67 1.52 -23.52
C CYS A 104 -11.33 2.06 -22.12
N TYR A 105 -10.61 1.26 -21.33
CA TYR A 105 -10.15 1.64 -19.99
C TYR A 105 -8.65 1.42 -19.88
N ASP A 106 -7.92 2.47 -19.49
CA ASP A 106 -6.51 2.36 -19.15
C ASP A 106 -6.38 1.92 -17.69
N ILE A 107 -5.58 0.87 -17.44
CA ILE A 107 -5.37 0.30 -16.11
C ILE A 107 -3.88 0.39 -15.78
N ASP A 108 -3.55 1.17 -14.76
CA ASP A 108 -2.20 1.24 -14.23
C ASP A 108 -1.86 -0.04 -13.47
N MET A 109 -0.73 -0.66 -13.80
CA MET A 109 -0.23 -1.87 -13.15
C MET A 109 1.21 -1.67 -12.71
N ASP A 110 1.50 -2.00 -11.45
CA ASP A 110 2.87 -2.12 -10.96
C ASP A 110 3.53 -3.36 -11.60
N VAL A 111 4.52 -3.14 -12.45
CA VAL A 111 5.31 -4.24 -13.05
C VAL A 111 6.52 -4.49 -12.17
N PRO A 112 6.70 -5.70 -11.59
CA PRO A 112 7.87 -6.01 -10.78
C PRO A 112 9.15 -5.90 -11.64
N ASN A 113 10.14 -5.18 -11.13
CA ASN A 113 11.39 -4.93 -11.82
C ASN A 113 12.17 -6.26 -11.96
N LYS A 114 12.47 -6.68 -13.20
CA LYS A 114 13.10 -7.98 -13.54
C LYS A 114 14.52 -8.18 -12.97
N HIS A 115 15.08 -7.19 -12.29
CA HIS A 115 16.41 -7.26 -11.67
C HIS A 115 16.41 -7.78 -10.22
N GLN A 116 15.26 -8.24 -9.70
CA GLN A 116 15.22 -9.10 -8.52
C GLN A 116 15.04 -10.56 -8.99
N ASN A 117 16.04 -11.38 -8.73
CA ASN A 117 16.18 -12.78 -9.16
C ASN A 117 14.85 -13.55 -9.31
N PRO A 118 14.58 -14.18 -10.48
CA PRO A 118 13.42 -15.03 -10.63
C PRO A 118 13.69 -16.39 -9.97
N THR A 119 13.51 -16.50 -8.66
CA THR A 119 13.33 -17.81 -8.01
C THR A 119 11.86 -18.20 -8.12
N GLY A 120 11.43 -18.56 -9.32
CA GLY A 120 10.09 -19.07 -9.60
C GLY A 120 10.16 -20.10 -10.73
N PRO A 121 9.60 -21.32 -10.57
CA PRO A 121 9.88 -22.45 -11.46
C PRO A 121 9.17 -22.40 -12.82
N TRP A 122 8.63 -21.26 -13.25
CA TRP A 122 7.71 -21.17 -14.38
C TRP A 122 8.20 -20.36 -15.59
N LEU A 123 9.45 -19.93 -15.63
CA LEU A 123 10.00 -19.18 -16.77
C LEU A 123 11.32 -19.79 -17.25
N ASP A 124 11.23 -20.95 -17.91
CA ASP A 124 12.38 -21.51 -18.64
C ASP A 124 12.02 -22.31 -19.89
N LYS A 125 10.88 -22.03 -20.51
CA LYS A 125 10.52 -22.64 -21.80
C LYS A 125 9.84 -21.61 -22.67
N HIS A 126 10.62 -20.96 -23.53
CA HIS A 126 10.28 -20.60 -24.92
C HIS A 126 11.37 -19.69 -25.50
N ASN A 127 12.58 -20.25 -25.64
CA ASN A 127 13.53 -19.77 -26.65
C ASN A 127 13.44 -20.73 -27.84
N PHE A 128 12.51 -20.47 -28.76
CA PHE A 128 12.66 -20.97 -30.13
C PHE A 128 13.58 -19.98 -30.84
N GLY A 129 14.88 -20.31 -30.82
CA GLY A 129 15.85 -19.73 -31.73
C GLY A 129 15.43 -20.04 -33.17
N ARG A 130 15.52 -19.03 -34.02
CA ARG A 130 15.44 -19.17 -35.47
C ARG A 130 16.74 -19.84 -35.93
N ASP A 131 16.60 -20.93 -36.68
CA ASP A 131 17.57 -21.33 -37.70
C ASP A 131 17.20 -20.64 -39.03
#